data_AF-X1BWL8-F1
#
_entry.id   AF-X1BWL8-F1
#
_cell.length_a   1.000
_cell.length_b   1.000
_cell.length_c   1.000
_cell.angle_alpha   90.00
_cell.angle_beta   90.00
_cell.angle_gamma   90.00
#
_symmetry.space_group_name_H-M   'P 1'
#
loop_
_entity.id
_entity.type
_entity.pdbx_description
1 polymer ?
#
loop_
_entity_poly.entity_id
_entity_poly.type
_entity_poly.pdbx_seq_one_letter_code
_entity_poly.pdbx_strand_id
1 'polypeptide(L)'
;MTKNSEEHRKEAVYKKAKREGFRARSAFKLLDVQKRYNIFKRVFYILDLGSTPGSWLQVAKKFGESNVEKYHDNYYHRDHYKIMGVDIKAVPPIEGIKILKMDFTAPEFQGEIDNYFNGEKLDLILSDASINKSGN
;
A
#
# COMPACT_ATOMS: atom_id res chain seq x y z
N MET A 1 -18.28 7.36 -33.69
CA MET A 1 -18.20 7.80 -32.29
C MET A 1 -16.82 7.44 -31.76
N THR A 2 -15.94 8.41 -31.65
CA THR A 2 -14.56 8.24 -31.18
C THR A 2 -14.60 7.89 -29.69
N LYS A 3 -14.18 6.67 -29.33
CA LYS A 3 -13.86 6.34 -27.93
C LYS A 3 -12.89 7.40 -27.41
N ASN A 4 -13.28 8.01 -26.29
CA ASN A 4 -12.67 9.20 -25.72
C ASN A 4 -11.18 8.95 -25.39
N SER A 5 -10.28 9.84 -25.80
CA SER A 5 -8.82 9.66 -25.70
C SER A 5 -8.34 9.37 -24.27
N GLU A 6 -9.06 9.90 -23.27
CA GLU A 6 -8.81 9.62 -21.86
C GLU A 6 -9.08 8.17 -21.46
N GLU A 7 -10.14 7.56 -21.99
CA GLU A 7 -10.50 6.17 -21.69
C GLU A 7 -9.44 5.23 -22.26
N HIS A 8 -9.01 5.46 -23.50
CA HIS A 8 -7.90 4.75 -24.11
C HIS A 8 -6.61 4.87 -23.28
N ARG A 9 -6.32 6.07 -22.76
CA ARG A 9 -5.17 6.28 -21.86
C ARG A 9 -5.33 5.49 -20.56
N LYS A 10 -6.50 5.54 -19.92
CA LYS A 10 -6.78 4.79 -18.67
C LYS A 10 -6.64 3.28 -18.89
N GLU A 11 -7.11 2.77 -20.03
CA GLU A 11 -7.01 1.37 -20.42
C GLU A 11 -5.56 0.94 -20.67
N ALA A 12 -4.77 1.75 -21.38
CA ALA A 12 -3.36 1.49 -21.62
C ALA A 12 -2.57 1.40 -20.30
N VAL A 13 -2.82 2.31 -19.36
CA VAL A 13 -2.18 2.30 -18.03
C VAL A 13 -2.62 1.08 -17.21
N TYR A 14 -3.90 0.70 -17.27
CA TYR A 14 -4.38 -0.52 -16.63
C TYR A 14 -3.69 -1.78 -17.17
N LYS A 15 -3.59 -1.92 -18.49
CA LYS A 15 -2.88 -3.02 -19.15
C LYS A 15 -1.39 -3.04 -18.76
N LYS A 16 -0.76 -1.86 -18.67
CA LYS A 16 0.61 -1.74 -18.17
C LYS A 16 0.75 -2.24 -16.73
N ALA A 17 -0.13 -1.82 -15.82
CA ALA A 17 -0.11 -2.26 -14.43
C ALA A 17 -0.20 -3.79 -14.32
N LYS A 18 -1.12 -4.41 -15.07
CA LYS A 18 -1.25 -5.88 -15.10
C LYS A 18 0.00 -6.59 -15.62
N ARG A 19 0.61 -6.07 -16.71
CA ARG A 19 1.89 -6.61 -17.23
C ARG A 19 3.03 -6.53 -16.22
N GLU A 20 3.04 -5.49 -15.38
CA GLU A 20 4.04 -5.30 -14.32
C GLU A 20 3.66 -6.01 -13.00
N GLY A 21 2.59 -6.83 -13.00
CA GLY A 21 2.13 -7.61 -11.86
C GLY A 21 1.34 -6.82 -10.82
N PHE A 22 1.01 -5.55 -11.08
CA PHE A 22 0.21 -4.74 -10.18
C PHE A 22 -1.28 -4.99 -10.34
N ARG A 23 -2.00 -5.03 -9.21
CA ARG A 23 -3.44 -5.31 -9.19
C ARG A 23 -4.28 -4.17 -9.76
N ALA A 24 -3.81 -2.93 -9.63
CA ALA A 24 -4.48 -1.73 -10.11
C ALA A 24 -3.48 -0.67 -10.58
N ARG A 25 -3.97 0.26 -11.40
CA ARG A 25 -3.21 1.40 -11.91
C ARG A 25 -2.84 2.44 -10.84
N SER A 26 -3.45 2.40 -9.66
CA SER A 26 -3.11 3.28 -8.54
C SER A 26 -1.70 3.03 -8.00
N ALA A 27 -1.10 1.86 -8.25
CA ALA A 27 0.32 1.61 -7.99
C ALA A 27 1.23 2.69 -8.59
N PHE A 28 0.94 3.15 -9.81
CA PHE A 28 1.73 4.20 -10.45
C PHE A 28 1.65 5.55 -9.74
N LYS A 29 0.52 5.86 -9.09
CA LYS A 29 0.42 7.08 -8.27
C LYS A 29 1.42 7.02 -7.11
N LEU A 30 1.47 5.90 -6.40
CA LEU A 30 2.37 5.74 -5.25
C LEU A 30 3.83 5.69 -5.69
N LEU A 31 4.13 5.06 -6.82
CA LEU A 31 5.47 5.09 -7.42
C LEU A 31 5.88 6.51 -7.84
N ASP A 32 4.96 7.32 -8.37
CA ASP A 32 5.22 8.72 -8.69
C ASP A 32 5.47 9.57 -7.43
N VAL A 33 4.69 9.35 -6.36
CA VAL A 33 4.92 9.98 -5.04
C VAL A 33 6.29 9.58 -4.50
N GLN A 34 6.62 8.30 -4.54
CA GLN A 34 7.93 7.80 -4.12
C GLN A 34 9.06 8.43 -4.95
N LYS A 35 8.90 8.55 -6.27
CA LYS A 35 9.91 9.19 -7.13
C LYS A 35 10.14 10.65 -6.77
N ARG A 36 9.10 11.38 -6.38
CA ARG A 36 9.16 12.82 -6.05
C ARG A 36 9.65 13.10 -4.65
N TYR A 37 9.23 12.30 -3.67
CA TYR A 37 9.39 12.60 -2.25
C TYR A 37 10.20 11.57 -1.48
N ASN A 38 10.53 10.43 -2.10
CA ASN A 38 11.31 9.35 -1.50
C ASN A 38 10.76 8.88 -0.14
N ILE A 39 9.44 8.79 -0.04
CA ILE A 39 8.69 8.45 1.19
C ILE A 39 9.06 7.08 1.78
N PHE A 40 9.58 6.15 0.99
CA PHE A 40 9.99 4.81 1.46
C PHE A 40 11.44 4.75 1.96
N LYS A 41 12.16 5.87 2.06
CA LYS A 41 13.54 5.86 2.57
C LYS A 41 13.54 5.45 4.05
N ARG A 42 14.14 4.29 4.35
CA ARG A 42 14.28 3.73 5.71
C ARG A 42 12.91 3.53 6.40
N VAL A 43 11.95 3.02 5.63
CA VAL A 43 10.60 2.67 6.09
C VAL A 43 10.46 1.15 6.06
N PHE A 44 10.04 0.56 7.17
CA PHE A 44 9.92 -0.88 7.31
C PHE A 44 8.55 -1.29 7.88
N TYR A 45 7.97 -0.49 8.78
CA TYR A 45 6.69 -0.77 9.40
C TYR A 45 5.62 0.14 8.80
N ILE A 46 4.75 -0.45 7.97
CA ILE A 46 3.83 0.29 7.10
C ILE A 46 2.39 -0.12 7.37
N LEU A 47 1.51 0.87 7.47
CA LEU A 47 0.07 0.67 7.49
C LEU A 47 -0.56 1.28 6.23
N ASP A 48 -1.39 0.52 5.51
CA ASP A 48 -2.11 0.96 4.31
C ASP A 48 -3.63 0.91 4.54
N LEU A 49 -4.26 2.08 4.60
CA LEU A 49 -5.69 2.26 4.87
C LEU A 49 -6.48 2.41 3.55
N GLY A 50 -7.60 1.68 3.43
CA GLY A 50 -8.34 1.63 2.16
C GLY A 50 -7.58 0.86 1.09
N SER A 51 -6.98 -0.26 1.49
CA SER A 51 -5.99 -0.97 0.70
C SER A 51 -6.56 -1.79 -0.47
N THR A 52 -7.88 -1.93 -0.64
CA THR A 52 -8.47 -2.70 -1.77
C THR A 52 -8.18 -2.01 -3.13
N PRO A 53 -7.62 -2.72 -4.13
CA PRO A 53 -7.43 -4.18 -4.25
C PRO A 53 -6.03 -4.71 -3.87
N GLY A 54 -5.17 -3.89 -3.30
CA GLY A 54 -3.86 -4.26 -2.74
C GLY A 54 -2.68 -3.78 -3.58
N SER A 55 -2.89 -2.85 -4.52
CA SER A 55 -1.80 -2.40 -5.40
C SER A 55 -0.75 -1.55 -4.68
N TRP A 56 -1.14 -0.81 -3.63
CA TRP A 56 -0.21 -0.05 -2.79
C TRP A 56 0.55 -0.96 -1.84
N LEU A 57 -0.11 -1.96 -1.24
CA LEU A 57 0.56 -3.07 -0.54
C LEU A 57 1.65 -3.76 -1.38
N GLN A 58 1.40 -4.01 -2.67
CA GLN A 58 2.42 -4.58 -3.57
C GLN A 58 3.64 -3.66 -3.76
N VAL A 59 3.42 -2.34 -3.81
CA VAL A 59 4.50 -1.36 -3.90
C VAL A 59 5.26 -1.28 -2.58
N ALA A 60 4.54 -1.19 -1.46
CA ALA A 60 5.10 -1.16 -0.10
C ALA A 60 5.98 -2.38 0.17
N LYS A 61 5.54 -3.59 -0.20
CA LYS A 61 6.32 -4.84 -0.07
C LYS A 61 7.66 -4.75 -0.78
N LYS A 62 7.67 -4.33 -2.05
CA LYS A 62 8.90 -4.18 -2.84
C LYS A 62 9.92 -3.26 -2.14
N PHE A 63 9.45 -2.17 -1.53
CA PHE A 63 10.33 -1.25 -0.78
C PHE A 63 10.74 -1.79 0.59
N GLY A 64 9.85 -2.47 1.31
CA GLY A 64 10.18 -3.13 2.58
C GLY A 64 11.27 -4.18 2.42
N GLU A 65 11.14 -5.05 1.42
CA GLU A 65 12.14 -6.07 1.06
C GLU A 65 13.50 -5.42 0.73
N SER A 66 13.49 -4.44 -0.17
CA SER A 66 14.72 -3.73 -0.55
C SER A 66 15.35 -2.97 0.63
N ASN A 67 14.56 -2.43 1.55
CA ASN A 67 15.07 -1.69 2.70
C ASN A 67 15.77 -2.60 3.71
N VAL A 68 15.28 -3.83 3.94
CA VAL A 68 15.95 -4.81 4.80
C VAL A 68 17.35 -5.13 4.26
N GLU A 69 17.49 -5.31 2.94
CA GLU A 69 18.81 -5.55 2.31
C GLU A 69 19.70 -4.30 2.34
N LYS A 70 19.13 -3.13 2.02
CA LYS A 70 19.86 -1.89 1.82
C LYS A 70 20.35 -1.25 3.12
N TYR A 71 19.56 -1.37 4.20
CA TYR A 71 19.80 -0.68 5.46
C TYR A 71 20.09 -1.66 6.59
N HIS A 72 20.96 -2.64 6.31
CA HIS A 72 21.48 -3.58 7.27
C HIS A 72 22.64 -2.95 8.08
N ASP A 73 22.36 -1.83 8.77
CA ASP A 73 23.31 -1.12 9.62
C ASP A 73 22.88 -1.19 11.09
N ASN A 74 23.84 -1.27 12.02
CA ASN A 74 23.58 -1.32 13.47
C ASN A 74 22.89 -0.04 14.01
N TYR A 75 22.69 0.97 13.15
CA TYR A 75 22.09 2.24 13.53
C TYR A 75 20.56 2.21 13.41
N TYR A 76 20.00 1.34 12.56
CA TYR A 76 18.56 1.14 12.45
C TYR A 76 18.14 -0.17 13.12
N HIS A 77 17.25 -0.06 14.12
CA HIS A 77 16.77 -1.18 14.93
C HIS A 77 15.80 -2.13 14.22
N ARG A 78 15.78 -2.17 12.88
CA ARG A 78 14.84 -2.98 12.10
C ARG A 78 15.59 -3.90 11.15
N ASP A 79 15.61 -5.18 11.49
CA ASP A 79 16.15 -6.30 10.69
C ASP A 79 15.09 -6.95 9.79
N HIS A 80 13.82 -6.55 9.93
CA HIS A 80 12.69 -7.03 9.14
C HIS A 80 11.71 -5.90 8.84
N TYR A 81 10.76 -6.17 7.94
CA TYR A 81 9.64 -5.28 7.64
C TYR A 81 8.31 -5.90 8.10
N LYS A 82 7.33 -5.04 8.42
CA LYS A 82 5.96 -5.43 8.74
C LYS A 82 5.01 -4.54 7.95
N ILE A 83 4.03 -5.14 7.28
CA ILE A 83 3.06 -4.38 6.48
C ILE A 83 1.66 -4.88 6.84
N MET A 84 0.80 -3.95 7.21
CA MET A 84 -0.62 -4.19 7.44
C MET A 84 -1.45 -3.44 6.41
N GLY A 85 -2.34 -4.13 5.72
CA GLY A 85 -3.37 -3.54 4.87
C GLY A 85 -4.75 -3.69 5.49
N VAL A 86 -5.51 -2.60 5.56
CA VAL A 86 -6.85 -2.59 6.14
C VAL A 86 -7.84 -1.99 5.14
N ASP A 87 -8.98 -2.64 4.97
CA ASP A 87 -10.10 -2.13 4.18
C ASP A 87 -11.40 -2.80 4.64
N ILE A 88 -12.54 -2.15 4.46
CA ILE A 88 -13.86 -2.76 4.66
C ILE A 88 -14.17 -3.83 3.60
N LYS A 89 -13.54 -3.73 2.42
CA LYS A 89 -13.61 -4.69 1.32
C LYS A 89 -12.50 -5.73 1.44
N ALA A 90 -12.73 -6.91 0.88
CA ALA A 90 -11.73 -7.96 0.87
C ALA A 90 -10.58 -7.62 -0.09
N VAL A 91 -9.35 -7.68 0.42
CA VAL A 91 -8.13 -7.64 -0.39
C VAL A 91 -7.66 -9.08 -0.62
N PRO A 92 -7.39 -9.49 -1.87
CA PRO A 92 -6.82 -10.82 -2.11
C PRO A 92 -5.48 -10.98 -1.35
N PRO A 93 -5.15 -12.16 -0.79
CA PRO A 93 -3.92 -12.35 -0.02
C PRO A 93 -2.65 -11.92 -0.76
N ILE A 94 -1.70 -11.31 -0.04
CA ILE A 94 -0.35 -11.03 -0.53
C ILE A 94 0.60 -11.63 0.50
N GLU A 95 1.48 -12.52 0.04
CA GLU A 95 2.44 -13.20 0.91
C GLU A 95 3.32 -12.19 1.68
N GLY A 96 3.50 -12.44 2.97
CA GLY A 96 4.30 -11.58 3.87
C GLY A 96 3.60 -10.31 4.35
N ILE A 97 2.31 -10.10 4.02
CA ILE A 97 1.53 -8.92 4.43
C ILE A 97 0.34 -9.36 5.27
N LYS A 98 0.13 -8.73 6.43
CA LYS A 98 -1.11 -8.90 7.20
C LYS A 98 -2.22 -8.10 6.54
N ILE A 99 -3.33 -8.78 6.20
CA ILE A 99 -4.50 -8.15 5.58
C ILE A 99 -5.68 -8.30 6.52
N LEU A 100 -6.32 -7.18 6.84
CA LEU A 100 -7.51 -7.11 7.68
C LEU A 100 -8.70 -6.58 6.89
N LYS A 101 -9.79 -7.34 6.89
CA LYS A 101 -11.08 -6.84 6.44
C LYS A 101 -11.83 -6.27 7.64
N MET A 102 -11.71 -4.96 7.86
CA MET A 102 -12.19 -4.28 9.06
C MET A 102 -12.49 -2.80 8.75
N ASP A 103 -13.43 -2.23 9.50
CA ASP A 103 -13.58 -0.78 9.58
C ASP A 103 -12.49 -0.20 10.48
N PHE A 104 -11.57 0.57 9.90
CA PHE A 104 -10.46 1.18 10.66
C PHE A 104 -10.92 2.29 11.62
N THR A 105 -12.20 2.66 11.61
CA THR A 105 -12.78 3.57 12.61
C THR A 105 -13.31 2.84 13.84
N ALA A 106 -13.35 1.51 13.81
CA ALA A 106 -13.81 0.70 14.92
C ALA A 106 -12.81 0.72 16.10
N PRO A 107 -13.27 0.78 17.36
CA PRO A 107 -12.38 0.87 18.53
C PRO A 107 -11.34 -0.26 18.63
N GLU A 108 -11.70 -1.47 18.17
CA GLU A 108 -10.83 -2.64 18.17
C GLU A 108 -9.65 -2.54 17.21
N PHE A 109 -9.69 -1.64 16.23
CA PHE A 109 -8.64 -1.52 15.22
C PHE A 109 -7.28 -1.14 15.83
N GLN A 110 -7.29 -0.33 16.89
CA GLN A 110 -6.06 0.03 17.60
C GLN A 110 -5.37 -1.21 18.20
N GLY A 111 -6.16 -2.14 18.76
CA GLY A 111 -5.63 -3.39 19.29
C GLY A 111 -4.98 -4.26 18.22
N GLU A 112 -5.51 -4.27 16.99
CA GLU A 112 -4.89 -4.98 15.86
C GLU A 112 -3.53 -4.41 15.46
N ILE A 113 -3.41 -3.08 15.45
CA ILE A 113 -2.13 -2.38 15.20
C ILE A 113 -1.14 -2.75 16.29
N ASP A 114 -1.50 -2.58 17.55
CA ASP A 114 -0.62 -2.81 18.69
C ASP A 114 -0.13 -4.27 18.72
N ASN A 115 -1.03 -5.22 18.47
CA ASN A 115 -0.71 -6.65 18.43
C ASN A 115 0.21 -7.03 17.26
N TYR A 116 0.01 -6.46 16.07
CA TYR A 116 0.83 -6.83 14.90
C TYR A 116 2.20 -6.16 14.92
N PHE A 117 2.25 -4.88 15.30
CA PHE A 117 3.49 -4.11 15.36
C PHE A 117 4.21 -4.24 16.71
N ASN A 118 3.63 -4.94 17.69
CA ASN A 118 4.19 -5.15 19.03
C ASN A 118 4.41 -3.83 19.80
N GLY A 119 3.50 -2.87 19.66
CA GLY A 119 3.64 -1.52 20.23
C GLY A 119 4.74 -0.66 19.62
N GLU A 120 5.45 -1.15 18.60
CA GLU A 120 6.44 -0.36 17.86
C GLU A 120 5.78 0.76 17.07
N LYS A 121 6.49 1.88 16.91
CA LYS A 121 6.03 2.98 16.08
C LYS A 121 5.96 2.56 14.61
N LEU A 122 4.94 3.05 13.91
CA LEU A 122 4.85 2.96 12.45
C LEU A 122 5.82 3.96 11.81
N ASP A 123 6.46 3.56 10.72
CA ASP A 123 7.33 4.44 9.94
C ASP A 123 6.53 5.23 8.89
N LEU A 124 5.47 4.62 8.35
CA LEU A 124 4.67 5.20 7.28
C LEU A 124 3.20 4.71 7.35
N ILE A 125 2.28 5.66 7.22
CA ILE A 125 0.86 5.39 7.01
C ILE A 125 0.49 5.86 5.60
N LEU A 126 -0.15 4.99 4.83
CA LEU A 126 -0.63 5.22 3.49
C LEU A 126 -2.16 5.22 3.47
N SER A 127 -2.76 5.97 2.55
CA SER A 127 -4.19 5.92 2.27
C SER A 127 -4.51 6.37 0.84
N ASP A 128 -5.21 5.52 0.07
CA ASP A 128 -5.92 5.89 -1.18
C ASP A 128 -7.44 5.71 -0.97
N ALA A 129 -7.90 5.72 0.29
CA ALA A 129 -9.31 5.59 0.62
C ALA A 129 -10.10 6.76 0.01
N SER A 130 -11.12 6.43 -0.77
CA SER A 130 -11.99 7.42 -1.41
C SER A 130 -13.44 6.99 -1.31
N ILE A 131 -14.33 7.96 -1.08
CA ILE A 131 -15.78 7.72 -1.12
C ILE A 131 -16.22 7.35 -2.54
N ASN A 132 -17.30 6.57 -2.65
CA ASN A 132 -17.96 6.38 -3.94
C ASN A 132 -18.49 7.74 -4.40
N LYS A 133 -17.99 8.24 -5.53
CA LYS A 133 -18.49 9.47 -6.12
C LYS A 133 -19.87 9.19 -6.72
N SER A 134 -20.95 9.49 -5.99
CA SER A 134 -22.25 9.73 -6.60
C SER A 134 -22.13 11.02 -7.40
N GLY A 135 -22.13 10.93 -8.73
CA GLY A 135 -22.14 12.12 -9.57
C GLY A 135 -23.46 12.85 -9.38
N ASN A 136 -23.42 13.97 -8.66
CA ASN A 136 -24.46 14.99 -8.71
C ASN A 136 -23.92 16.18 -9.49
#